data_AF-A0A2D6WBE3-F1
#
_entry.id   AF-A0A2D6WBE3-F1
#
_cell.length_a   1.000
_cell.length_b   1.000
_cell.length_c   1.000
_cell.angle_alpha   90.00
_cell.angle_beta   90.00
_cell.angle_gamma   90.00
#
_symmetry.space_group_name_H-M   'P 1'
#
loop_
_entity.id
_entity.type
_entity.pdbx_description
1 polymer ?
#
loop_
_entity_poly.entity_id
_entity_poly.type
_entity_poly.pdbx_seq_one_letter_code
_entity_poly.pdbx_strand_id
1 'polypeptide(L)'
;MPIRLARFEMPDRLIKDEDTSTESYSKFTAEPFDAGYGHTVGNSLRRVLLSSLEGASITSVKIKGAQHEFGSLPGVVEDITDIVLNLKKVKFKHFENKDPKMLDLKVTKEGEVTAGDITEDSQYEVVNKDQVICTLDRETTFECEMEVRVGRGFASGEDNNREDMPIGVIPIDSIFSPVTRVKYSVENTRVGQRTDYDKLILEVWTDGRLEPHDALTQSSAILRHHLDVFVNYDDDQVEFDNKPESESEENAELRKLLNMSVNEIELSVRAANCLNNANITTVGQLALKSEAEMLKYRNFGKKSLNEIKDKLQELGLSLGMQLDPSLLDQAFAQPTLHAQLPTAGPGLEDLIAANLDD
;
A
#
# COMPACT_ATOMS: atom_id res chain seq x y z
N MET A 1 31.26 3.96 10.02
CA MET A 1 30.97 2.67 9.35
C MET A 1 29.56 2.32 9.73
N PRO A 2 28.67 2.02 8.78
CA PRO A 2 27.31 1.62 9.10
C PRO A 2 27.35 0.36 9.99
N ILE A 3 26.53 0.37 11.03
CA ILE A 3 26.27 -0.77 11.88
C ILE A 3 25.47 -1.77 11.03
N ARG A 4 26.06 -2.94 10.76
CA ARG A 4 25.35 -4.04 10.10
C ARG A 4 24.59 -4.84 11.13
N LEU A 5 23.27 -4.84 11.01
CA LEU A 5 22.41 -5.65 11.86
C LEU A 5 22.33 -7.08 11.32
N ALA A 6 22.17 -8.04 12.25
CA ALA A 6 21.87 -9.41 11.89
C ALA A 6 20.54 -9.47 11.14
N ARG A 7 20.43 -10.41 10.20
CA ARG A 7 19.24 -10.59 9.37
C ARG A 7 18.02 -10.92 10.25
N PHE A 8 16.97 -10.12 10.09
CA PHE A 8 15.64 -10.41 10.61
C PHE A 8 14.85 -11.24 9.59
N GLU A 9 14.06 -12.19 10.06
CA GLU A 9 13.03 -12.80 9.21
C GLU A 9 11.82 -11.87 9.16
N MET A 10 11.47 -11.46 7.94
CA MET A 10 10.33 -10.59 7.66
C MET A 10 9.27 -11.37 6.88
N PRO A 11 7.98 -11.07 7.07
CA PRO A 11 6.93 -11.70 6.31
C PRO A 11 6.97 -11.26 4.85
N ASP A 12 6.95 -12.21 3.93
CA ASP A 12 7.01 -11.93 2.48
C ASP A 12 5.65 -11.48 1.92
N ARG A 13 4.53 -11.83 2.59
CA ARG A 13 3.18 -11.51 2.15
C ARG A 13 2.17 -11.42 3.28
N LEU A 14 1.14 -10.62 3.05
CA LEU A 14 -0.08 -10.59 3.85
C LEU A 14 -1.13 -11.50 3.20
N ILE A 15 -1.64 -12.49 3.93
CA ILE A 15 -2.67 -13.41 3.45
C ILE A 15 -4.01 -12.98 4.04
N LYS A 16 -4.99 -12.67 3.18
CA LYS A 16 -6.38 -12.43 3.57
C LYS A 16 -7.16 -13.75 3.53
N ASP A 17 -7.92 -14.02 4.59
CA ASP A 17 -8.82 -15.16 4.70
C ASP A 17 -10.13 -14.84 3.97
N GLU A 18 -10.21 -15.16 2.68
CA GLU A 18 -11.39 -14.84 1.85
C GLU A 18 -12.66 -15.61 2.27
N ASP A 19 -12.51 -16.80 2.88
CA ASP A 19 -13.65 -17.65 3.26
C ASP A 19 -14.48 -17.04 4.40
N THR A 20 -13.83 -16.29 5.29
CA THR A 20 -14.47 -15.61 6.43
C THR A 20 -14.69 -14.13 6.21
N SER A 21 -14.21 -13.56 5.11
CA SER A 21 -14.27 -12.12 4.86
C SER A 21 -15.66 -11.66 4.42
N THR A 22 -16.12 -10.58 5.02
CA THR A 22 -17.33 -9.83 4.63
C THR A 22 -16.96 -8.38 4.36
N GLU A 23 -17.91 -7.55 3.91
CA GLU A 23 -17.69 -6.12 3.68
C GLU A 23 -17.27 -5.36 4.96
N SER A 24 -17.66 -5.87 6.14
CA SER A 24 -17.42 -5.24 7.45
C SER A 24 -16.44 -6.02 8.33
N TYR A 25 -15.93 -7.17 7.88
CA TYR A 25 -14.97 -7.98 8.63
C TYR A 25 -13.95 -8.63 7.71
N SER A 26 -12.67 -8.59 8.09
CA SER A 26 -11.65 -9.40 7.43
C SER A 26 -10.60 -9.87 8.42
N LYS A 27 -10.05 -11.04 8.13
CA LYS A 27 -8.95 -11.65 8.89
C LYS A 27 -7.72 -11.73 8.01
N PHE A 28 -6.62 -11.25 8.55
CA PHE A 28 -5.32 -11.17 7.89
C PHE A 28 -4.29 -11.99 8.67
N THR A 29 -3.42 -12.67 7.95
CA THR A 29 -2.31 -13.45 8.52
C THR A 29 -1.01 -12.99 7.89
N ALA A 30 0.00 -12.68 8.71
CA ALA A 30 1.35 -12.36 8.27
C ALA A 30 2.36 -13.21 9.05
N GLU A 31 3.22 -13.91 8.29
CA GLU A 31 4.29 -14.77 8.79
C GLU A 31 5.41 -14.89 7.75
N PRO A 32 6.66 -15.17 8.14
CA PRO A 32 7.16 -15.26 9.52
C PRO A 32 7.66 -13.91 10.07
N PHE A 33 7.46 -13.68 11.36
CA PHE A 33 8.11 -12.61 12.13
C PHE A 33 9.13 -13.20 13.11
N ASP A 34 10.20 -12.47 13.40
CA ASP A 34 11.06 -12.81 14.55
C ASP A 34 10.28 -12.79 15.88
N ALA A 35 10.75 -13.59 16.83
CA ALA A 35 10.12 -13.74 18.14
C ALA A 35 9.88 -12.38 18.82
N GLY A 36 8.63 -12.09 19.18
CA GLY A 36 8.21 -10.84 19.84
C GLY A 36 7.80 -9.72 18.87
N TYR A 37 8.15 -9.80 17.58
CA TYR A 37 7.70 -8.82 16.59
C TYR A 37 6.21 -8.95 16.28
N GLY A 38 5.63 -10.16 16.38
CA GLY A 38 4.19 -10.35 16.20
C GLY A 38 3.37 -9.49 17.18
N HIS A 39 3.78 -9.44 18.45
CA HIS A 39 3.15 -8.60 19.47
C HIS A 39 3.39 -7.11 19.22
N THR A 40 4.60 -6.73 18.83
CA THR A 40 4.97 -5.33 18.58
C THR A 40 4.17 -4.75 17.42
N VAL A 41 4.13 -5.45 16.29
CA VAL A 41 3.41 -5.04 15.08
C VAL A 41 1.90 -5.11 15.32
N GLY A 42 1.41 -6.21 15.88
CA GLY A 42 -0.02 -6.41 16.14
C GLY A 42 -0.61 -5.35 17.07
N ASN A 43 0.07 -5.05 18.18
CA ASN A 43 -0.39 -4.03 19.12
C ASN A 43 -0.33 -2.62 18.51
N SER A 44 0.71 -2.31 17.75
CA SER A 44 0.88 -1.00 17.11
C SER A 44 -0.22 -0.75 16.06
N LEU A 45 -0.44 -1.72 15.17
CA LEU A 45 -1.52 -1.65 14.17
C LEU A 45 -2.89 -1.53 14.83
N ARG A 46 -3.16 -2.32 15.88
CA ARG A 46 -4.42 -2.23 16.63
C ARG A 46 -4.68 -0.82 17.18
N ARG A 47 -3.66 -0.13 17.69
CA ARG A 47 -3.81 1.23 18.19
C ARG A 47 -4.15 2.21 17.06
N VAL A 48 -3.39 2.17 15.96
CA VAL A 48 -3.58 3.08 14.83
C VAL A 48 -4.94 2.86 14.16
N LEU A 49 -5.36 1.61 13.96
CA LEU A 49 -6.66 1.25 13.40
C LEU A 49 -7.83 1.84 14.21
N LEU A 50 -7.74 1.85 15.54
CA LEU A 50 -8.82 2.34 16.40
C LEU A 50 -8.83 3.88 16.53
N SER A 51 -7.68 4.55 16.42
CA SER A 51 -7.56 5.98 16.74
C SER A 51 -7.40 6.91 15.54
N SER A 52 -6.68 6.49 14.51
CA SER A 52 -6.03 7.44 13.57
C SER A 52 -6.71 7.52 12.21
N LEU A 53 -7.63 6.60 11.91
CA LEU A 53 -8.36 6.61 10.66
C LEU A 53 -9.39 7.75 10.64
N GLU A 54 -9.51 8.35 9.47
CA GLU A 54 -10.46 9.42 9.23
C GLU A 54 -11.85 8.86 8.95
N GLY A 55 -12.86 9.57 9.42
CA GLY A 55 -14.25 9.29 9.06
C GLY A 55 -15.14 10.49 9.30
N ALA A 56 -16.35 10.43 8.75
CA ALA A 56 -17.33 11.50 8.85
C ALA A 56 -18.39 11.19 9.91
N SER A 57 -18.77 12.21 10.67
CA SER A 57 -19.80 12.15 11.71
C SER A 57 -20.48 13.50 11.84
N ILE A 58 -21.71 13.49 12.35
CA ILE A 58 -22.44 14.71 12.73
C ILE A 58 -21.77 15.33 13.95
N THR A 59 -21.51 16.65 13.91
CA THR A 59 -20.89 17.43 14.99
C THR A 59 -21.87 18.36 15.69
N SER A 60 -22.86 18.87 14.95
CA SER A 60 -23.88 19.76 15.51
C SER A 60 -25.21 19.54 14.80
N VAL A 61 -26.31 19.78 15.53
CA VAL A 61 -27.67 19.57 15.04
C VAL A 61 -28.53 20.75 15.46
N LYS A 62 -29.41 21.21 14.57
CA LYS A 62 -30.39 22.23 14.83
C LYS A 62 -31.76 21.72 14.42
N ILE A 63 -32.60 21.45 15.42
CA ILE A 63 -33.94 20.89 15.22
C ILE A 63 -34.95 22.02 15.34
N LYS A 64 -35.84 22.16 14.36
CA LYS A 64 -36.87 23.21 14.39
C LYS A 64 -37.85 22.96 15.54
N GLY A 65 -37.95 23.96 16.42
CA GLY A 65 -38.80 23.87 17.63
C GLY A 65 -38.07 23.40 18.88
N ALA A 66 -36.81 22.96 18.76
CA ALA A 66 -35.93 22.68 19.89
C ALA A 66 -35.02 23.89 20.17
N GLN A 67 -34.88 24.27 21.43
CA GLN A 67 -33.87 25.27 21.86
C GLN A 67 -32.66 24.63 22.54
N HIS A 68 -32.81 23.43 23.09
CA HIS A 68 -31.80 22.67 23.84
C HIS A 68 -32.11 21.17 23.78
N GLU A 69 -31.18 20.30 24.19
CA GLU A 69 -31.37 18.83 24.11
C GLU A 69 -32.40 18.23 25.07
N PHE A 70 -32.76 18.94 26.14
CA PHE A 70 -33.65 18.43 27.22
C PHE A 70 -35.16 18.65 26.97
N GLY A 71 -35.57 18.85 25.73
CA GLY A 71 -36.97 19.15 25.39
C GLY A 71 -37.68 17.99 24.69
N SER A 72 -38.99 18.15 24.55
CA SER A 72 -39.87 17.28 23.74
C SER A 72 -40.41 18.09 22.55
N LEU A 73 -40.56 17.45 21.38
CA LEU A 73 -41.17 18.10 20.22
C LEU A 73 -42.64 17.64 20.05
N PRO A 74 -43.62 18.55 19.91
CA PRO A 74 -44.99 18.16 19.66
C PRO A 74 -45.12 17.37 18.35
N GLY A 75 -45.72 16.19 18.41
CA GLY A 75 -45.94 15.33 17.25
C GLY A 75 -44.83 14.32 16.96
N VAL A 76 -43.79 14.28 17.81
CA VAL A 76 -42.73 13.26 17.79
C VAL A 76 -42.87 12.38 19.03
N VAL A 77 -42.69 11.07 18.86
CA VAL A 77 -42.81 10.10 19.96
C VAL A 77 -41.60 10.16 20.90
N GLU A 78 -40.40 10.35 20.35
CA GLU A 78 -39.13 10.41 21.07
C GLU A 78 -38.79 11.83 21.57
N ASP A 79 -38.07 11.91 22.69
CA ASP A 79 -37.50 13.17 23.19
C ASP A 79 -36.28 13.60 22.38
N ILE A 80 -35.92 14.90 22.42
CA ILE A 80 -34.79 15.43 21.64
C ILE A 80 -33.48 14.70 21.97
N THR A 81 -33.29 14.28 23.22
CA THR A 81 -32.12 13.51 23.64
C THR A 81 -32.03 12.17 22.91
N ASP A 82 -33.14 11.46 22.74
CA ASP A 82 -33.20 10.19 22.01
C ASP A 82 -32.95 10.40 20.52
N ILE A 83 -33.50 11.48 19.94
CA ILE A 83 -33.22 11.88 18.56
C ILE A 83 -31.71 12.12 18.38
N VAL A 84 -31.07 12.87 19.28
CA VAL A 84 -29.63 13.11 19.26
C VAL A 84 -28.84 11.81 19.36
N LEU A 85 -29.23 10.87 20.25
CA LEU A 85 -28.60 9.56 20.36
C LEU A 85 -28.76 8.71 19.10
N ASN A 86 -29.88 8.81 18.40
CA ASN A 86 -30.11 8.12 17.14
C ASN A 86 -29.32 8.75 15.99
N LEU A 87 -29.22 10.08 15.95
CA LEU A 87 -28.37 10.79 14.98
C LEU A 87 -26.90 10.41 15.13
N LYS A 88 -26.40 10.20 16.36
CA LYS A 88 -25.04 9.68 16.60
C LYS A 88 -24.77 8.30 15.98
N LYS A 89 -25.81 7.51 15.70
CA LYS A 89 -25.68 6.18 15.06
C LYS A 89 -25.65 6.26 13.54
N VAL A 90 -25.95 7.42 12.95
CA VAL A 90 -25.91 7.61 11.49
C VAL A 90 -24.46 7.65 11.02
N LYS A 91 -24.15 6.85 10.00
CA LYS A 91 -22.81 6.66 9.47
C LYS A 91 -22.70 7.32 8.10
N PHE A 92 -21.73 8.20 7.97
CA PHE A 92 -21.44 8.89 6.72
C PHE A 92 -20.13 8.39 6.11
N LYS A 93 -20.18 8.04 4.83
CA LYS A 93 -18.99 7.90 3.99
C LYS A 93 -18.68 9.27 3.39
N HIS A 94 -17.42 9.67 3.40
CA HIS A 94 -16.99 10.90 2.76
C HIS A 94 -16.17 10.58 1.51
N PHE A 95 -16.21 11.48 0.53
CA PHE A 95 -15.39 11.41 -0.67
C PHE A 95 -14.20 12.38 -0.57
N GLU A 96 -13.65 12.82 -1.71
CA GLU A 96 -12.36 13.56 -1.78
C GLU A 96 -12.36 14.90 -1.01
N ASN A 97 -13.49 15.61 -0.97
CA ASN A 97 -13.60 16.86 -0.23
C ASN A 97 -13.93 16.61 1.24
N LYS A 98 -13.12 17.19 2.13
CA LYS A 98 -13.21 17.02 3.59
C LYS A 98 -13.80 18.24 4.32
N ASP A 99 -14.37 19.17 3.56
CA ASP A 99 -14.92 20.40 4.13
C ASP A 99 -16.19 20.12 4.95
N PRO A 100 -16.39 20.80 6.09
CA PRO A 100 -17.63 20.77 6.84
C PRO A 100 -18.82 21.13 5.96
N LYS A 101 -19.93 20.39 6.09
CA LYS A 101 -21.14 20.66 5.32
C LYS A 101 -22.40 20.51 6.15
N MET A 102 -23.36 21.40 5.88
CA MET A 102 -24.71 21.31 6.43
C MET A 102 -25.56 20.41 5.54
N LEU A 103 -26.18 19.39 6.14
CA LEU A 103 -27.17 18.52 5.51
C LEU A 103 -28.55 18.79 6.11
N ASP A 104 -29.57 18.71 5.26
CA ASP A 104 -30.95 18.96 5.63
C ASP A 104 -31.77 17.68 5.63
N LEU A 105 -32.54 17.49 6.69
CA LEU A 105 -33.57 16.46 6.82
C LEU A 105 -34.92 17.16 6.98
N LYS A 106 -35.73 17.11 5.92
CA LYS A 106 -37.08 17.69 5.91
C LYS A 106 -38.08 16.68 5.39
N VAL A 107 -38.94 16.22 6.29
CA VAL A 107 -39.92 15.17 5.98
C VAL A 107 -41.28 15.57 6.54
N THR A 108 -42.33 15.36 5.74
CA THR A 108 -43.72 15.47 6.17
C THR A 108 -44.38 14.12 5.94
N LYS A 109 -44.56 13.35 7.01
CA LYS A 109 -45.24 12.04 6.97
C LYS A 109 -45.73 11.64 8.36
N GLU A 110 -46.54 10.60 8.43
CA GLU A 110 -46.84 9.86 9.65
C GLU A 110 -45.99 8.58 9.67
N GLY A 111 -45.39 8.23 10.81
CA GLY A 111 -44.52 7.04 10.96
C GLY A 111 -43.03 7.35 11.09
N GLU A 112 -42.18 6.34 10.84
CA GLU A 112 -40.74 6.36 11.11
C GLU A 112 -39.96 7.25 10.12
N VAL A 113 -39.17 8.18 10.65
CA VAL A 113 -38.18 8.97 9.92
C VAL A 113 -36.83 8.26 10.03
N THR A 114 -36.22 7.99 8.88
CA THR A 114 -34.99 7.19 8.78
C THR A 114 -33.84 8.03 8.23
N ALA A 115 -32.61 7.56 8.40
CA ALA A 115 -31.43 8.21 7.84
C ALA A 115 -31.44 8.24 6.30
N GLY A 116 -32.20 7.35 5.64
CA GLY A 116 -32.43 7.40 4.20
C GLY A 116 -33.26 8.60 3.73
N ASP A 117 -33.95 9.29 4.64
CA ASP A 117 -34.70 10.52 4.32
C ASP A 117 -33.80 11.78 4.33
N ILE A 118 -32.53 11.65 4.72
CA ILE A 118 -31.56 12.77 4.71
C ILE A 118 -31.26 13.15 3.26
N THR A 119 -31.23 14.44 2.96
CA THR A 119 -30.88 14.93 1.63
C THR A 119 -29.42 14.59 1.34
N GLU A 120 -29.21 13.63 0.43
CA GLU A 120 -27.87 13.21 0.02
C GLU A 120 -27.13 14.36 -0.68
N ASP A 121 -25.83 14.41 -0.45
CA ASP A 121 -24.93 15.38 -1.06
C ASP A 121 -23.82 14.65 -1.85
N SER A 122 -23.17 15.34 -2.78
CA SER A 122 -22.06 14.74 -3.54
C SER A 122 -20.81 14.44 -2.69
N GLN A 123 -20.67 15.07 -1.51
CA GLN A 123 -19.51 14.88 -0.63
C GLN A 123 -19.73 13.80 0.45
N TYR A 124 -20.98 13.58 0.86
CA TYR A 124 -21.33 12.71 1.97
C TYR A 124 -22.47 11.77 1.60
N GLU A 125 -22.23 10.47 1.78
CA GLU A 125 -23.21 9.41 1.53
C GLU A 125 -23.59 8.73 2.85
N VAL A 126 -24.89 8.54 3.08
CA VAL A 126 -25.40 7.80 4.24
C VAL A 126 -25.27 6.30 3.98
N VAL A 127 -24.53 5.59 4.83
CA VAL A 127 -24.28 4.15 4.69
C VAL A 127 -25.45 3.33 5.26
N ASN A 128 -25.93 3.65 6.46
CA ASN A 128 -27.02 2.94 7.14
C ASN A 128 -28.36 3.67 6.98
N LYS A 129 -28.92 3.61 5.78
CA LYS A 129 -30.19 4.30 5.42
C LYS A 129 -31.41 3.84 6.24
N ASP A 130 -31.34 2.65 6.80
CA ASP A 130 -32.36 2.02 7.65
C ASP A 130 -32.37 2.53 9.10
N GLN A 131 -31.36 3.31 9.51
CA GLN A 131 -31.28 3.83 10.87
C GLN A 131 -32.46 4.76 11.17
N VAL A 132 -33.34 4.36 12.08
CA VAL A 132 -34.44 5.20 12.57
C VAL A 132 -33.87 6.36 13.39
N ILE A 133 -34.35 7.56 13.10
CA ILE A 133 -34.02 8.80 13.80
C ILE A 133 -35.11 9.10 14.85
N CYS A 134 -36.36 9.15 14.40
CA CYS A 134 -37.54 9.39 15.23
C CYS A 134 -38.82 8.89 14.56
N THR A 135 -39.94 8.90 15.27
CA THR A 135 -41.25 8.47 14.82
C THR A 135 -42.26 9.60 15.00
N LEU A 136 -43.02 9.91 13.94
CA LEU A 136 -44.05 10.95 13.94
C LEU A 136 -45.41 10.34 14.26
N ASP A 137 -46.09 10.86 15.30
CA ASP A 137 -47.37 10.33 15.83
C ASP A 137 -48.58 10.61 14.91
N ARG A 138 -48.44 11.62 14.06
CA ARG A 138 -49.43 12.14 13.12
C ARG A 138 -48.69 12.79 11.95
N GLU A 139 -49.40 13.15 10.89
CA GLU A 139 -48.84 13.92 9.78
C GLU A 139 -48.31 15.29 10.25
N THR A 140 -47.01 15.36 10.53
CA THR A 140 -46.29 16.54 11.01
C THR A 140 -45.02 16.70 10.18
N THR A 141 -44.53 17.95 10.07
CA THR A 141 -43.26 18.23 9.41
C THR A 141 -42.13 18.19 10.43
N PHE A 142 -41.17 17.29 10.21
CA PHE A 142 -39.90 17.27 10.92
C PHE A 142 -38.84 17.99 10.07
N GLU A 143 -38.18 18.99 10.66
CA GLU A 143 -37.12 19.79 10.04
C GLU A 143 -35.90 19.80 10.95
N CYS A 144 -34.78 19.31 10.43
CA CYS A 144 -33.52 19.19 11.13
C CYS A 144 -32.36 19.54 10.19
N GLU A 145 -31.51 20.49 10.61
CA GLU A 145 -30.25 20.83 9.94
C GLU A 145 -29.11 20.17 10.74
N MET A 146 -28.15 19.51 10.09
CA MET A 146 -27.04 18.84 10.77
C MET A 146 -25.70 19.16 10.09
N GLU A 147 -24.68 19.49 10.86
CA GLU A 147 -23.33 19.71 10.36
C GLU A 147 -22.56 18.38 10.39
N VAL A 148 -22.07 17.93 9.23
CA VAL A 148 -21.19 16.76 9.09
C VAL A 148 -19.77 17.24 8.86
N ARG A 149 -18.83 16.64 9.60
CA ARG A 149 -17.40 16.94 9.50
C ARG A 149 -16.59 15.66 9.41
N VAL A 150 -15.45 15.74 8.73
CA VAL A 150 -14.42 14.70 8.75
C VAL A 150 -13.49 14.95 9.94
N GLY A 151 -13.24 13.91 10.72
CA GLY A 151 -12.37 13.96 11.89
C GLY A 151 -11.68 12.63 12.12
N ARG A 152 -11.01 12.50 13.27
CA ARG A 152 -10.32 11.27 13.68
C ARG A 152 -10.69 10.94 15.13
N GLY A 153 -10.78 9.66 15.44
CA GLY A 153 -11.08 9.20 16.80
C GLY A 153 -12.45 9.66 17.28
N PHE A 154 -12.45 10.44 18.38
CA PHE A 154 -13.64 10.90 19.07
C PHE A 154 -13.51 12.39 19.41
N ALA A 155 -14.59 13.15 19.23
CA ALA A 155 -14.73 14.51 19.73
C ALA A 155 -15.99 14.60 20.60
N SER A 156 -15.87 15.23 21.76
CA SER A 156 -17.00 15.48 22.64
C SER A 156 -17.88 16.61 22.10
N GLY A 157 -19.11 16.71 22.62
CA GLY A 157 -19.97 17.87 22.38
C GLY A 157 -19.31 19.19 22.79
N GLU A 158 -18.46 19.18 23.82
CA GLU A 158 -17.68 20.37 24.23
C GLU A 158 -16.62 20.75 23.19
N ASP A 159 -15.88 19.77 22.64
CA ASP A 159 -14.89 20.01 21.58
C ASP A 159 -15.53 20.54 20.29
N ASN A 160 -16.77 20.12 20.03
CA ASN A 160 -17.53 20.56 18.88
C ASN A 160 -18.19 21.92 19.09
N ASN A 161 -18.35 22.37 20.34
CA ASN A 161 -18.98 23.65 20.66
C ASN A 161 -18.09 24.82 20.24
N ARG A 162 -18.63 25.74 19.45
CA ARG A 162 -17.93 26.96 19.02
C ARG A 162 -18.64 28.18 19.59
N GLU A 163 -17.89 29.19 19.99
CA GLU A 163 -18.42 30.41 20.60
C GLU A 163 -19.37 31.20 19.68
N ASP A 164 -19.27 30.99 18.36
CA ASP A 164 -20.06 31.65 17.32
C ASP A 164 -21.33 30.88 16.92
N MET A 165 -21.64 29.76 17.59
CA MET A 165 -22.84 28.98 17.26
C MET A 165 -24.14 29.75 17.56
N PRO A 166 -25.08 29.78 16.60
CA PRO A 166 -26.42 30.33 16.85
C PRO A 166 -27.16 29.60 17.97
N ILE A 167 -28.04 30.33 18.65
CA ILE A 167 -28.94 29.76 19.65
C ILE A 167 -29.82 28.67 18.99
N GLY A 168 -29.95 27.52 19.67
CA GLY A 168 -30.71 26.37 19.18
C GLY A 168 -29.90 25.35 18.39
N VAL A 169 -28.60 25.59 18.17
CA VAL A 169 -27.66 24.57 17.71
C VAL A 169 -27.19 23.75 18.92
N ILE A 170 -27.33 22.44 18.81
CA ILE A 170 -26.97 21.46 19.82
C ILE A 170 -25.70 20.75 19.33
N PRO A 171 -24.52 20.99 19.94
CA PRO A 171 -23.33 20.22 19.62
C PRO A 171 -23.47 18.81 20.19
N ILE A 172 -23.02 17.82 19.44
CA ILE A 172 -23.14 16.41 19.83
C ILE A 172 -21.78 15.72 19.79
N ASP A 173 -21.60 14.67 20.60
CA ASP A 173 -20.41 13.84 20.50
C ASP A 173 -20.33 13.16 19.13
N SER A 174 -19.13 13.13 18.55
CA SER A 174 -18.87 12.60 17.22
C SER A 174 -17.89 11.44 17.27
N ILE A 175 -18.29 10.31 16.69
CA ILE A 175 -17.44 9.12 16.54
C ILE A 175 -16.97 9.04 15.08
N PHE A 176 -15.76 9.53 14.84
CA PHE A 176 -15.19 9.53 13.49
C PHE A 176 -14.58 8.19 13.11
N SER A 177 -14.14 7.38 14.08
CA SER A 177 -13.42 6.12 13.79
C SER A 177 -14.32 5.10 13.06
N PRO A 178 -13.97 4.69 11.82
CA PRO A 178 -14.74 3.70 11.04
C PRO A 178 -14.51 2.25 11.49
N VAL A 179 -13.53 2.02 12.35
CA VAL A 179 -13.18 0.69 12.89
C VAL A 179 -13.83 0.52 14.26
N THR A 180 -14.68 -0.49 14.40
CA THR A 180 -15.42 -0.75 15.64
C THR A 180 -14.65 -1.66 16.57
N ARG A 181 -13.92 -2.63 16.02
CA ARG A 181 -13.18 -3.63 16.80
C ARG A 181 -11.96 -4.10 16.04
N VAL A 182 -10.89 -4.34 16.80
CA VAL A 182 -9.68 -5.02 16.31
C VAL A 182 -9.22 -6.01 17.35
N LYS A 183 -8.95 -7.24 16.91
CA LYS A 183 -8.36 -8.31 17.71
C LYS A 183 -7.10 -8.79 17.00
N TYR A 184 -6.05 -9.06 17.76
CA TYR A 184 -4.88 -9.73 17.23
C TYR A 184 -4.51 -10.90 18.13
N SER A 185 -3.94 -11.94 17.54
CA SER A 185 -3.32 -13.06 18.23
C SER A 185 -2.00 -13.41 17.56
N VAL A 186 -1.06 -13.91 18.35
CA VAL A 186 0.25 -14.36 17.87
C VAL A 186 0.32 -15.85 18.12
N GLU A 187 0.67 -16.61 17.09
CA GLU A 187 0.90 -18.05 17.12
C GLU A 187 2.35 -18.34 16.74
N ASN A 188 2.88 -19.50 17.14
CA ASN A 188 4.21 -19.90 16.70
C ASN A 188 4.15 -20.50 15.29
N THR A 189 5.11 -20.15 14.45
CA THR A 189 5.29 -20.72 13.11
C THR A 189 6.70 -21.30 12.94
N ARG A 190 6.81 -22.26 12.02
CA ARG A 190 8.06 -22.97 11.76
C ARG A 190 8.66 -22.50 10.45
N VAL A 191 9.93 -22.06 10.51
CA VAL A 191 10.73 -21.75 9.33
C VAL A 191 11.97 -22.64 9.34
N GLY A 192 12.04 -23.57 8.38
CA GLY A 192 13.10 -24.57 8.31
C GLY A 192 13.16 -25.47 9.56
N GLN A 193 14.22 -25.34 10.34
CA GLN A 193 14.42 -26.11 11.58
C GLN A 193 14.01 -25.36 12.86
N ARG A 194 13.71 -24.07 12.78
CA ARG A 194 13.30 -23.24 13.92
C ARG A 194 11.78 -23.11 13.99
N THR A 195 11.22 -23.16 15.20
CA THR A 195 9.77 -23.21 15.47
C THR A 195 9.28 -22.07 16.36
N ASP A 196 10.16 -21.10 16.62
CA ASP A 196 9.98 -19.98 17.55
C ASP A 196 9.72 -18.65 16.85
N TYR A 197 9.39 -18.67 15.56
CA TYR A 197 8.94 -17.49 14.83
C TYR A 197 7.49 -17.17 15.15
N ASP A 198 7.12 -15.91 15.04
CA ASP A 198 5.78 -15.40 15.28
C ASP A 198 4.97 -15.39 13.97
N LYS A 199 3.71 -15.80 14.06
CA LYS A 199 2.66 -15.61 13.06
C LYS A 199 1.61 -14.68 13.65
N LEU A 200 1.44 -13.53 13.03
CA LEU A 200 0.46 -12.53 13.44
C LEU A 200 -0.86 -12.79 12.72
N ILE A 201 -1.93 -13.00 13.50
CA ILE A 201 -3.31 -13.04 13.00
C ILE A 201 -4.00 -11.76 13.48
N LEU A 202 -4.52 -10.99 12.53
CA LEU A 202 -5.22 -9.73 12.76
C LEU A 202 -6.66 -9.83 12.24
N GLU A 203 -7.62 -9.60 13.12
CA GLU A 203 -9.04 -9.58 12.83
C GLU A 203 -9.55 -8.14 12.97
N VAL A 204 -10.13 -7.59 11.90
CA VAL A 204 -10.57 -6.19 11.82
C VAL A 204 -12.07 -6.14 11.50
N TRP A 205 -12.83 -5.38 12.29
CA TRP A 205 -14.24 -5.10 12.07
C TRP A 205 -14.45 -3.61 11.80
N THR A 206 -15.06 -3.28 10.66
CA THR A 206 -15.43 -1.92 10.27
C THR A 206 -16.96 -1.77 10.32
N ASP A 207 -17.42 -0.53 10.17
CA ASP A 207 -18.85 -0.20 10.26
C ASP A 207 -19.53 0.01 8.90
N GLY A 208 -18.82 -0.27 7.81
CA GLY A 208 -19.26 -0.12 6.42
C GLY A 208 -18.80 1.20 5.75
N ARG A 209 -18.29 2.18 6.52
CA ARG A 209 -17.74 3.43 5.94
C ARG A 209 -16.42 3.20 5.20
N LEU A 210 -15.66 2.20 5.63
CA LEU A 210 -14.34 1.84 5.10
C LEU A 210 -14.20 0.31 5.07
N GLU A 211 -13.59 -0.22 4.02
CA GLU A 211 -13.32 -1.66 3.93
C GLU A 211 -12.16 -2.06 4.87
N PRO A 212 -12.18 -3.25 5.48
CA PRO A 212 -11.13 -3.70 6.40
C PRO A 212 -9.72 -3.71 5.79
N HIS A 213 -9.59 -4.06 4.50
CA HIS A 213 -8.33 -4.05 3.76
C HIS A 213 -7.75 -2.63 3.64
N ASP A 214 -8.61 -1.66 3.29
CA ASP A 214 -8.20 -0.27 3.14
C ASP A 214 -7.84 0.34 4.49
N ALA A 215 -8.61 0.02 5.54
CA ALA A 215 -8.32 0.42 6.91
C ALA A 215 -6.91 -0.05 7.36
N LEU A 216 -6.55 -1.30 7.04
CA LEU A 216 -5.24 -1.85 7.35
C LEU A 216 -4.12 -1.16 6.57
N THR A 217 -4.35 -0.91 5.27
CA THR A 217 -3.38 -0.24 4.39
C THR A 217 -3.10 1.19 4.86
N GLN A 218 -4.16 1.96 5.11
CA GLN A 218 -4.04 3.33 5.63
C GLN A 218 -3.35 3.37 7.00
N SER A 219 -3.72 2.45 7.91
CA SER A 219 -3.11 2.38 9.24
C SER A 219 -1.63 2.02 9.18
N SER A 220 -1.24 1.12 8.28
CA SER A 220 0.16 0.74 8.08
C SER A 220 0.98 1.90 7.52
N ALA A 221 0.41 2.65 6.57
CA ALA A 221 1.04 3.86 6.02
C ALA A 221 1.23 4.95 7.09
N ILE A 222 0.22 5.20 7.93
CA ILE A 222 0.31 6.14 9.06
C ILE A 222 1.41 5.73 10.03
N LEU A 223 1.45 4.44 10.41
CA LEU A 223 2.46 3.93 11.33
C LEU A 223 3.87 4.06 10.78
N ARG A 224 4.08 3.72 9.50
CA ARG A 224 5.37 3.89 8.81
C ARG A 224 5.80 5.35 8.83
N HIS A 225 4.90 6.28 8.49
CA HIS A 225 5.23 7.70 8.45
C HIS A 225 5.66 8.26 9.82
N HIS A 226 5.06 7.77 10.91
CA HIS A 226 5.52 8.11 12.26
C HIS A 226 6.90 7.55 12.60
N LEU A 227 7.34 6.47 11.96
CA LEU A 227 8.67 5.89 12.14
C LEU A 227 9.75 6.60 11.30
N ASP A 228 9.38 7.23 10.17
CA ASP A 228 10.32 7.92 9.27
C ASP A 228 11.19 8.96 10.00
N VAL A 229 10.65 9.67 10.99
CA VAL A 229 11.41 10.67 11.78
C VAL A 229 12.56 10.04 12.56
N PHE A 230 12.42 8.78 12.98
CA PHE A 230 13.47 8.07 13.71
C PHE A 230 14.49 7.42 12.78
N VAL A 231 14.07 7.03 11.58
CA VAL A 231 14.95 6.48 10.54
C VAL A 231 15.84 7.58 9.97
N ASN A 232 15.25 8.72 9.63
CA ASN A 232 15.94 9.82 8.95
C ASN A 232 16.77 10.71 9.90
N TYR A 233 16.96 10.29 11.16
CA TYR A 233 17.79 11.02 12.10
C TYR A 233 19.28 10.91 11.75
N ASP A 234 19.70 9.80 11.14
CA ASP A 234 21.07 9.56 10.67
C ASP A 234 21.04 8.51 9.53
N ASP A 235 20.76 8.96 8.31
CA ASP A 235 20.48 8.13 7.11
C ASP A 235 21.59 7.11 6.77
N ASP A 236 22.81 7.30 7.27
CA ASP A 236 24.02 6.57 6.84
C ASP A 236 24.52 5.50 7.83
N GLN A 237 23.77 5.18 8.90
CA GLN A 237 24.30 4.33 9.98
C GLN A 237 23.79 2.89 10.04
N VAL A 238 22.72 2.50 9.33
CA VAL A 238 22.15 1.15 9.47
C VAL A 238 21.92 0.50 8.10
N GLU A 239 22.70 -0.54 7.80
CA GLU A 239 22.48 -1.43 6.66
C GLU A 239 21.92 -2.77 7.15
N PHE A 240 20.84 -3.23 6.53
CA PHE A 240 20.31 -4.58 6.74
C PHE A 240 20.97 -5.56 5.78
N ASP A 241 21.39 -6.72 6.29
CA ASP A 241 21.89 -7.81 5.47
C ASP A 241 20.69 -8.47 4.74
N ASN A 242 20.45 -8.05 3.49
CA ASN A 242 19.36 -8.59 2.69
C ASN A 242 19.64 -10.06 2.33
N LYS A 243 18.58 -10.86 2.33
CA LYS A 243 18.62 -12.23 1.79
C LYS A 243 19.17 -12.13 0.35
N PRO A 244 20.17 -12.93 -0.07
CA PRO A 244 20.27 -13.19 -1.49
C PRO A 244 18.91 -13.72 -1.90
N GLU A 245 18.26 -13.11 -2.90
CA GLU A 245 17.04 -13.66 -3.51
C GLU A 245 17.22 -15.17 -3.56
N SER A 246 16.22 -15.92 -3.09
CA SER A 246 16.30 -17.38 -3.16
C SER A 246 16.57 -17.73 -4.62
N GLU A 247 17.82 -18.01 -4.94
CA GLU A 247 18.19 -18.72 -6.15
C GLU A 247 17.34 -19.97 -6.05
N SER A 248 16.33 -20.11 -6.90
CA SER A 248 15.73 -21.41 -7.13
C SER A 248 16.88 -22.37 -7.39
N GLU A 249 16.76 -23.65 -6.98
CA GLU A 249 17.79 -24.64 -7.31
C GLU A 249 18.13 -24.61 -8.81
N GLU A 250 17.13 -24.27 -9.63
CA GLU A 250 17.21 -23.99 -11.07
C GLU A 250 18.11 -22.78 -11.42
N ASN A 251 18.03 -21.66 -10.70
CA ASN A 251 18.90 -20.50 -10.90
C ASN A 251 20.34 -20.77 -10.45
N ALA A 252 20.55 -21.56 -9.39
CA ALA A 252 21.88 -21.96 -8.94
C ALA A 252 22.56 -22.92 -9.93
N GLU A 253 21.82 -23.88 -10.48
CA GLU A 253 22.28 -24.76 -11.57
C GLU A 253 22.58 -23.97 -12.85
N LEU A 254 21.68 -23.05 -13.22
CA LEU A 254 21.87 -22.19 -14.39
C LEU A 254 23.09 -21.27 -14.22
N ARG A 255 23.29 -20.67 -13.04
CA ARG A 255 24.47 -19.86 -12.71
C ARG A 255 25.76 -20.67 -12.82
N LYS A 256 25.76 -21.90 -12.30
CA LYS A 256 26.91 -22.81 -12.42
C LYS A 256 27.22 -23.17 -13.88
N LEU A 257 26.19 -23.42 -14.70
CA LEU A 257 26.33 -23.72 -16.13
C LEU A 257 26.86 -22.51 -16.92
N LEU A 258 26.34 -21.30 -16.64
CA LEU A 258 26.75 -20.08 -17.33
C LEU A 258 28.18 -19.65 -16.98
N ASN A 259 28.64 -19.91 -15.76
CA ASN A 259 30.00 -19.58 -15.32
C ASN A 259 31.03 -20.70 -15.60
N MET A 260 30.60 -21.83 -16.17
CA MET A 260 31.50 -22.90 -16.63
C MET A 260 32.45 -22.38 -17.73
N SER A 261 33.68 -22.88 -17.76
CA SER A 261 34.63 -22.50 -18.81
C SER A 261 34.28 -23.16 -20.14
N VAL A 262 34.45 -22.43 -21.23
CA VAL A 262 34.30 -22.96 -22.60
C VAL A 262 35.24 -24.14 -22.87
N ASN A 263 36.39 -24.22 -22.18
CA ASN A 263 37.34 -25.33 -22.34
C ASN A 263 36.85 -26.64 -21.68
N GLU A 264 35.85 -26.59 -20.81
CA GLU A 264 35.24 -27.76 -20.18
C GLU A 264 34.14 -28.38 -21.04
N ILE A 265 33.63 -27.63 -22.03
CA ILE A 265 32.75 -28.17 -23.06
C ILE A 265 33.64 -28.96 -24.05
N GLU A 266 33.25 -30.20 -24.35
CA GLU A 266 33.92 -31.09 -25.31
C GLU A 266 33.78 -30.60 -26.77
N LEU A 267 34.36 -29.44 -27.06
CA LEU A 267 34.42 -28.84 -28.39
C LEU A 267 35.64 -29.32 -29.15
N SER A 268 35.57 -29.32 -30.48
CA SER A 268 36.75 -29.55 -31.31
C SER A 268 37.85 -28.52 -31.03
N VAL A 269 39.10 -28.97 -31.20
CA VAL A 269 40.31 -28.13 -31.09
C VAL A 269 40.21 -26.84 -31.91
N ARG A 270 39.45 -26.86 -33.01
CA ARG A 270 39.21 -25.67 -33.85
C ARG A 270 38.25 -24.69 -33.20
N ALA A 271 37.11 -25.16 -32.69
CA ALA A 271 36.10 -24.32 -32.05
C ALA A 271 36.65 -23.69 -30.76
N ALA A 272 37.33 -24.45 -29.90
CA ALA A 272 37.94 -23.94 -28.67
C ALA A 272 39.00 -22.85 -28.94
N ASN A 273 39.86 -23.05 -29.94
CA ASN A 273 40.86 -22.04 -30.32
C ASN A 273 40.22 -20.78 -30.93
N CYS A 274 39.12 -20.91 -31.66
CA CYS A 274 38.38 -19.74 -32.16
C CYS A 274 37.74 -18.93 -31.03
N LEU A 275 37.17 -19.59 -30.01
CA LEU A 275 36.54 -18.93 -28.87
C LEU A 275 37.56 -18.23 -27.97
N ASN A 276 38.69 -18.87 -27.70
CA ASN A 276 39.81 -18.26 -26.96
C ASN A 276 40.37 -17.02 -27.70
N ASN A 277 40.48 -17.05 -29.03
CA ASN A 277 40.89 -15.89 -29.82
C ASN A 277 39.83 -14.75 -29.85
N ALA A 278 38.57 -15.07 -29.58
CA ALA A 278 37.47 -14.12 -29.49
C ALA A 278 37.29 -13.54 -28.08
N ASN A 279 38.16 -13.88 -27.12
CA ASN A 279 38.04 -13.57 -25.70
C ASN A 279 36.72 -14.05 -25.06
N ILE A 280 36.15 -15.16 -25.57
CA ILE A 280 34.96 -15.80 -25.01
C ILE A 280 35.44 -16.95 -24.13
N THR A 281 35.41 -16.76 -22.82
CA THR A 281 36.00 -17.70 -21.85
C THR A 281 34.96 -18.51 -21.08
N THR A 282 33.72 -18.02 -20.98
CA THR A 282 32.61 -18.67 -20.26
C THR A 282 31.42 -19.00 -21.17
N VAL A 283 30.61 -19.99 -20.75
CA VAL A 283 29.40 -20.40 -21.50
C VAL A 283 28.38 -19.28 -21.56
N GLY A 284 28.23 -18.48 -20.50
CA GLY A 284 27.33 -17.33 -20.47
C GLY A 284 27.70 -16.25 -21.50
N GLN A 285 29.00 -15.98 -21.67
CA GLN A 285 29.46 -15.07 -22.72
C GLN A 285 29.18 -15.61 -24.13
N LEU A 286 29.24 -16.93 -24.30
CA LEU A 286 28.92 -17.59 -25.57
C LEU A 286 27.42 -17.53 -25.88
N ALA A 287 26.56 -17.76 -24.89
CA ALA A 287 25.10 -17.71 -25.03
C ALA A 287 24.56 -16.31 -25.38
N LEU A 288 25.24 -15.25 -24.92
CA LEU A 288 24.90 -13.85 -25.25
C LEU A 288 25.20 -13.47 -26.71
N LYS A 289 26.09 -14.20 -27.41
CA LYS A 289 26.48 -13.86 -28.77
C LYS A 289 25.50 -14.44 -29.78
N SER A 290 25.14 -13.62 -30.77
CA SER A 290 24.25 -14.08 -31.85
C SER A 290 25.03 -14.88 -32.91
N GLU A 291 24.33 -15.76 -33.63
CA GLU A 291 24.92 -16.55 -34.73
C GLU A 291 25.62 -15.67 -35.78
N ALA A 292 25.06 -14.49 -36.05
CA ALA A 292 25.61 -13.51 -37.00
C ALA A 292 26.91 -12.86 -36.51
N GLU A 293 27.08 -12.69 -35.21
CA GLU A 293 28.33 -12.18 -34.61
C GLU A 293 29.42 -13.26 -34.59
N MET A 294 29.03 -14.50 -34.32
CA MET A 294 29.96 -15.63 -34.30
C MET A 294 30.64 -15.85 -35.66
N LEU A 295 29.91 -15.66 -36.76
CA LEU A 295 30.45 -15.77 -38.12
C LEU A 295 31.43 -14.65 -38.53
N LYS A 296 31.52 -13.56 -37.75
CA LYS A 296 32.48 -12.48 -38.02
C LYS A 296 33.89 -12.79 -37.52
N TYR A 297 34.04 -13.78 -36.63
CA TYR A 297 35.34 -14.13 -36.09
C TYR A 297 36.24 -14.83 -37.11
N ARG A 298 37.51 -14.44 -37.10
CA ARG A 298 38.52 -14.96 -38.04
C ARG A 298 38.68 -16.47 -37.87
N ASN A 299 38.65 -17.21 -38.97
CA ASN A 299 38.74 -18.68 -39.03
C ASN A 299 37.54 -19.43 -38.41
N PHE A 300 36.43 -18.75 -38.14
CA PHE A 300 35.18 -19.35 -37.70
C PHE A 300 34.34 -19.81 -38.91
N GLY A 301 33.93 -21.08 -38.94
CA GLY A 301 33.24 -21.69 -40.09
C GLY A 301 31.91 -22.32 -39.73
N LYS A 302 31.06 -22.57 -40.73
CA LYS A 302 29.73 -23.17 -40.57
C LYS A 302 29.73 -24.49 -39.78
N LYS A 303 30.81 -25.28 -39.91
CA LYS A 303 30.97 -26.56 -39.19
C LYS A 303 31.19 -26.35 -37.67
N SER A 304 31.95 -25.34 -37.27
CA SER A 304 32.18 -24.99 -35.86
C SER A 304 30.97 -24.29 -35.24
N LEU A 305 30.21 -23.53 -36.04
CA LEU A 305 28.94 -22.93 -35.59
C LEU A 305 27.91 -24.01 -35.23
N ASN A 306 27.73 -25.01 -36.10
CA ASN A 306 26.81 -26.11 -35.83
C ASN A 306 27.24 -26.93 -34.60
N GLU A 307 28.54 -27.20 -34.47
CA GLU A 307 29.09 -27.89 -33.30
C GLU A 307 28.81 -27.17 -31.98
N ILE A 308 28.95 -25.84 -31.96
CA ILE A 308 28.62 -25.03 -30.77
C ILE A 308 27.12 -25.02 -30.49
N LYS A 309 26.28 -24.95 -31.54
CA LYS A 309 24.83 -24.97 -31.40
C LYS A 309 24.33 -26.29 -30.82
N ASP A 310 24.85 -27.41 -31.31
CA ASP A 310 24.50 -28.75 -30.83
C ASP A 310 24.91 -28.90 -29.35
N LYS A 311 26.10 -28.43 -28.97
CA LYS A 311 26.58 -28.49 -27.57
C LYS A 311 25.85 -27.55 -26.61
N LEU A 312 25.47 -26.35 -27.05
CA LEU A 312 24.63 -25.47 -26.23
C LEU A 312 23.23 -26.07 -26.06
N GLN A 313 22.68 -26.69 -27.10
CA GLN A 313 21.38 -27.34 -27.03
C GLN A 313 21.38 -28.57 -26.11
N GLU A 314 22.47 -29.35 -26.06
CA GLU A 314 22.67 -30.42 -25.07
C GLU A 314 22.64 -29.89 -23.61
N LEU A 315 23.09 -28.65 -23.40
CA LEU A 315 23.09 -27.97 -22.11
C LEU A 315 21.81 -27.16 -21.85
N GLY A 316 20.80 -27.24 -22.74
CA GLY A 316 19.54 -26.51 -22.62
C GLY A 316 19.64 -25.00 -22.92
N LEU A 317 20.74 -24.54 -23.54
CA LEU A 317 21.01 -23.13 -23.87
C LEU A 317 20.92 -22.88 -25.39
N SER A 318 20.78 -21.61 -25.78
CA SER A 318 20.76 -21.18 -27.18
C SER A 318 21.58 -19.92 -27.41
N LEU A 319 22.09 -19.74 -28.64
CA LEU A 319 22.81 -18.53 -29.05
C LEU A 319 21.85 -17.33 -29.16
N GLY A 320 22.26 -16.18 -28.62
CA GLY A 320 21.47 -14.94 -28.60
C GLY A 320 20.40 -14.90 -27.51
N MET A 321 20.54 -15.70 -26.44
CA MET A 321 19.65 -15.66 -25.30
C MET A 321 19.80 -14.35 -24.52
N GLN A 322 18.69 -13.75 -24.13
CA GLN A 322 18.71 -12.63 -23.18
C GLN A 322 18.84 -13.22 -21.78
N LEU A 323 20.00 -13.01 -21.16
CA LEU A 323 20.31 -13.47 -19.80
C LEU A 323 20.32 -12.28 -18.85
N ASP A 324 19.79 -12.47 -17.64
CA ASP A 324 19.82 -11.45 -16.61
C ASP A 324 21.27 -11.21 -16.12
N PRO A 325 21.74 -9.95 -16.04
CA PRO A 325 23.12 -9.64 -15.66
C PRO A 325 23.54 -10.13 -14.26
N SER A 326 22.57 -10.41 -13.38
CA SER A 326 22.77 -10.92 -12.02
C SER A 326 23.24 -12.38 -11.97
N LEU A 327 23.05 -13.16 -13.04
CA LEU A 327 23.39 -14.58 -13.10
C LEU A 327 24.84 -14.87 -13.56
N LEU A 328 25.62 -13.83 -13.85
CA LEU A 328 26.98 -13.94 -14.39
C LEU A 328 27.99 -13.37 -13.37
N ASP A 329 29.05 -14.11 -13.04
CA ASP A 329 29.97 -13.77 -11.95
C ASP A 329 30.93 -12.59 -12.26
N GLN A 330 30.75 -11.87 -13.37
CA GLN A 330 31.55 -10.69 -13.70
C GLN A 330 30.70 -9.50 -14.18
N ALA A 331 30.99 -8.35 -13.58
CA ALA A 331 30.40 -7.05 -13.87
C ALA A 331 30.42 -6.73 -15.37
N PHE A 332 29.24 -6.80 -15.99
CA PHE A 332 29.01 -6.18 -17.28
C PHE A 332 28.87 -4.67 -17.05
N ALA A 333 29.97 -3.94 -17.24
CA ALA A 333 29.86 -2.55 -17.65
C ALA A 333 29.15 -2.54 -19.01
N GLN A 334 27.84 -2.31 -19.01
CA GLN A 334 27.14 -1.95 -20.24
C GLN A 334 27.72 -0.61 -20.72
N PRO A 335 28.10 -0.45 -22.00
CA PRO A 335 28.10 0.88 -22.57
C PRO A 335 26.62 1.27 -22.69
N THR A 336 26.16 2.15 -21.80
CA THR A 336 24.84 2.76 -21.89
C THR A 336 24.71 3.47 -23.24
N LEU A 337 23.91 2.90 -24.14
CA LEU A 337 23.29 3.67 -25.22
C LEU A 337 22.22 4.56 -24.60
N HIS A 338 22.31 5.86 -24.91
CA HIS A 338 21.42 6.95 -24.52
C HIS A 338 21.55 7.50 -23.09
N ALA A 339 22.62 8.26 -22.85
CA ALA A 339 22.50 9.52 -22.12
C ALA A 339 22.71 10.67 -23.11
N GLN A 340 21.70 11.52 -23.31
CA GLN A 340 21.87 12.78 -24.02
C GLN A 340 22.90 13.61 -23.24
N LEU A 341 24.03 13.93 -23.86
CA LEU A 341 24.95 14.94 -23.35
C LEU A 341 24.16 16.25 -23.19
N PRO A 342 24.27 16.97 -22.06
CA PRO A 342 23.77 18.34 -22.00
C PRO A 342 24.46 19.13 -23.12
N THR A 343 23.64 19.83 -23.89
CA THR A 343 24.01 20.65 -25.04
C THR A 343 25.23 21.50 -24.73
N ALA A 344 26.18 21.47 -25.67
CA ALA A 344 27.38 22.28 -25.67
C ALA A 344 27.08 23.74 -25.28
N GLY A 345 27.96 24.32 -24.46
CA GLY A 345 28.03 25.77 -24.30
C GLY A 345 28.28 26.48 -25.64
N PRO A 346 28.10 27.81 -25.70
CA PRO A 346 28.13 28.56 -26.93
C PRO A 346 29.41 28.29 -27.71
N GLY A 347 29.26 27.99 -28.99
CA GLY A 347 30.36 27.66 -29.88
C GLY A 347 31.25 28.89 -30.09
N LEU A 348 32.49 28.64 -30.53
CA LEU A 348 33.46 29.70 -30.85
C LEU A 348 32.91 30.71 -31.88
N GLU A 349 31.94 30.30 -32.71
CA GLU A 349 31.23 31.15 -33.67
C GLU A 349 30.32 32.19 -32.99
N ASP A 350 29.68 31.84 -31.86
CA ASP A 350 28.81 32.76 -31.09
C ASP A 350 29.63 33.82 -30.33
N LEU A 351 30.84 33.46 -29.89
CA LEU A 351 31.78 34.39 -29.22
C LEU A 351 32.47 35.37 -30.19
N ILE A 352 32.57 35.00 -31.48
CA ILE A 352 33.12 35.87 -32.52
C ILE A 352 32.06 36.89 -32.97
N ALA A 353 30.78 36.47 -33.09
CA ALA A 353 29.69 37.38 -33.43
C ALA A 353 29.45 38.46 -32.35
N ALA A 354 29.64 38.13 -31.07
CA ALA A 354 29.47 39.08 -29.97
C ALA A 354 30.55 40.18 -29.85
N ASN A 355 31.67 40.08 -30.60
CA ASN A 355 32.77 41.06 -30.57
C ASN A 355 32.88 41.88 -31.88
N LEU A 356 31.93 41.73 -32.81
CA LEU A 356 31.95 42.42 -34.11
C LEU A 356 30.82 43.45 -34.28
N ASP A 357 29.96 43.63 -33.29
CA ASP A 357 28.89 44.64 -33.26
C ASP A 357 29.08 45.71 -32.17
N ASP A 358 30.31 45.90 -31.65
CA ASP A 358 30.73 47.08 -30.84
C ASP A 358 31.77 47.95 -31.58
#